data_AF-A0A957G6T5-F1
#
_entry.id   AF-A0A957G6T5-F1
#
_cell.length_a   1.000
_cell.length_b   1.000
_cell.length_c   1.000
_cell.angle_alpha   90.00
_cell.angle_beta   90.00
_cell.angle_gamma   90.00
#
_symmetry.space_group_name_H-M   'P 1'
#
loop_
_entity.id
_entity.type
_entity.pdbx_description
1 polymer ?
#
loop_
_entity_poly.entity_id
_entity_poly.type
_entity_poly.pdbx_seq_one_letter_code
_entity_poly.pdbx_strand_id
1 'polypeptide(L)' 'MYSHQFHAMGCRIQVWLDNENSDLATAQFQAITELFAVAEARLSRFRPDSELSWLNGQPERWVTVSPELWLLL' A
#
# COMPACT_ATOMS: atom_id res chain seq x y z
N MET A 1 12.53 -19.82 7.95
CA MET A 1 11.65 -18.72 8.40
C MET A 1 12.41 -17.41 8.68
N TYR A 2 12.13 -16.39 7.86
CA TYR A 2 12.56 -15.01 8.03
C TYR A 2 11.38 -14.12 8.41
N SER A 3 11.63 -12.95 8.99
CA SER A 3 10.57 -12.03 9.38
C SER A 3 10.98 -10.56 9.21
N HIS A 4 10.02 -9.70 8.91
CA HIS A 4 10.24 -8.26 8.73
C HIS A 4 9.10 -7.46 9.36
N GLN A 5 9.46 -6.36 10.03
CA GLN A 5 8.51 -5.42 10.62
C GLN A 5 8.70 -4.04 10.02
N PHE A 6 7.60 -3.37 9.72
CA PHE A 6 7.59 -1.98 9.29
C PHE A 6 6.29 -1.29 9.73
N HIS A 7 6.27 0.04 9.67
CA HIS A 7 5.07 0.83 9.89
C HIS A 7 4.51 1.28 8.55
N ALA A 8 3.21 1.08 8.35
CA ALA A 8 2.44 1.59 7.23
C ALA A 8 0.96 1.60 7.60
N MET A 9 0.14 2.37 6.89
CA MET A 9 -1.31 2.43 7.08
C MET A 9 -1.74 2.82 8.50
N GLY A 10 -0.89 3.55 9.23
CA GLY A 10 -1.12 3.93 10.63
C GLY A 10 -1.00 2.80 11.64
N CYS A 11 -0.41 1.65 11.30
CA CYS A 11 -0.19 0.54 12.21
C CYS A 11 1.20 -0.10 12.04
N ARG A 12 1.52 -1.07 12.90
CA ARG A 12 2.72 -1.90 12.77
C ARG A 12 2.37 -3.20 12.06
N ILE A 13 3.11 -3.50 11.01
CA ILE A 13 2.93 -4.68 10.16
C ILE A 13 4.07 -5.66 10.45
N GLN A 14 3.72 -6.93 10.54
CA GLN A 14 4.66 -8.03 10.69
C GLN A 14 4.43 -9.01 9.54
N VAL A 15 5.50 -9.31 8.81
CA VAL A 15 5.52 -10.29 7.73
C VAL A 15 6.43 -11.42 8.13
N TRP A 16 5.99 -12.65 7.88
CA TRP A 16 6.80 -13.85 8.02
C TRP A 16 6.89 -14.53 6.66
N LEU A 17 8.08 -14.97 6.32
CA LEU A 17 8.33 -15.69 5.09
C LEU A 17 9.08 -16.97 5.43
N ASP A 18 8.49 -18.12 5.11
CA ASP A 18 9.22 -19.37 5.19
C ASP A 18 9.92 -19.64 3.86
N ASN A 19 11.23 -19.52 3.88
CA ASN A 19 12.12 -19.68 2.74
C ASN A 19 13.50 -20.05 3.28
N GLU A 20 14.30 -20.74 2.47
CA GLU A 20 15.68 -21.10 2.78
C GLU A 20 16.67 -20.03 2.28
N ASN A 21 16.27 -19.22 1.29
CA ASN A 21 17.13 -18.20 0.67
C ASN A 21 16.95 -16.81 1.34
N SER A 22 18.00 -16.30 1.98
CA SER A 22 18.01 -15.01 2.69
C SER A 22 17.90 -13.79 1.76
N ASP A 23 18.53 -13.85 0.59
CA ASP A 23 18.57 -12.71 -0.34
C ASP A 23 17.21 -12.53 -1.00
N LEU A 24 16.58 -13.66 -1.37
CA LEU A 24 15.20 -13.67 -1.84
C LEU A 24 14.25 -13.14 -0.77
N ALA A 25 14.43 -13.54 0.50
CA ALA A 25 13.61 -13.01 1.58
C ALA A 25 13.72 -11.50 1.74
N THR A 26 14.94 -10.96 1.62
CA THR A 26 15.19 -9.51 1.68
C THR A 26 14.50 -8.77 0.54
N ALA A 27 14.62 -9.27 -0.69
CA ALA A 27 13.93 -8.68 -1.85
C ALA A 27 12.41 -8.69 -1.71
N GLN A 28 11.83 -9.79 -1.19
CA GLN A 28 10.40 -9.90 -0.94
C GLN A 28 9.92 -8.94 0.16
N PHE A 29 10.72 -8.75 1.21
CA PHE A 29 10.41 -7.78 2.26
C PHE A 29 10.45 -6.33 1.75
N GLN A 30 11.38 -6.00 0.87
CA GLN A 30 11.38 -4.68 0.22
C GLN A 30 10.14 -4.51 -0.66
N ALA A 31 9.81 -5.51 -1.49
CA ALA A 31 8.66 -5.46 -2.38
C ALA A 31 7.33 -5.28 -1.62
N ILE A 32 7.14 -5.97 -0.49
CA ILE A 32 5.92 -5.80 0.31
C ILE A 32 5.88 -4.41 0.95
N THR A 33 6.99 -3.88 1.45
CA THR A 33 7.02 -2.51 1.99
C THR A 33 6.67 -1.47 0.93
N GLU A 34 7.20 -1.61 -0.28
CA GLU A 34 6.86 -0.74 -1.42
C GLU A 34 5.38 -0.86 -1.82
N LEU A 35 4.82 -2.07 -1.80
CA LEU A 35 3.39 -2.29 -2.05
C LEU A 35 2.51 -1.49 -1.07
N PHE A 36 2.84 -1.49 0.21
CA PHE A 36 2.11 -0.70 1.20
C PHE A 36 2.24 0.81 0.96
N ALA A 37 3.43 1.29 0.56
CA ALA A 37 3.63 2.70 0.22
C ALA A 37 2.79 3.12 -1.00
N VAL A 38 2.74 2.29 -2.04
CA VAL A 38 1.89 2.53 -3.23
C VAL A 38 0.41 2.54 -2.85
N ALA A 39 -0.01 1.60 -2.00
CA ALA A 39 -1.39 1.56 -1.53
C ALA A 39 -1.74 2.80 -0.69
N GLU A 40 -0.84 3.31 0.17
CA GLU A 40 -1.08 4.55 0.92
C GLU A 40 -1.18 5.77 0.00
N ALA A 41 -0.36 5.84 -1.04
CA ALA A 41 -0.41 6.92 -2.03
C ALA A 41 -1.75 6.95 -2.81
N ARG A 42 -2.48 5.84 -2.90
CA ARG A 42 -3.76 5.78 -3.61
C ARG A 42 -4.97 5.82 -2.68
N LEU A 43 -4.90 5.08 -1.58
CA LEU A 43 -6.09 4.71 -0.78
C LEU A 43 -6.17 5.45 0.57
N SER A 44 -5.17 6.25 0.94
CA SER A 44 -5.17 6.90 2.25
C SER A 44 -6.11 8.11 2.27
N ARG A 45 -7.15 8.07 3.11
CA ARG A 45 -8.02 9.24 3.37
C ARG A 45 -7.36 10.36 4.19
N PHE A 46 -6.17 10.11 4.72
CA PHE A 46 -5.46 11.04 5.60
C PHE A 46 -4.35 11.81 4.87
N ARG A 47 -3.93 11.28 3.72
CA ARG A 47 -2.94 11.91 2.85
C ARG A 47 -3.65 12.81 1.84
N PRO A 48 -3.39 14.14 1.83
CA PRO A 48 -4.07 15.05 0.91
C PRO A 48 -3.64 14.85 -0.55
N ASP A 49 -2.47 14.24 -0.77
CA ASP A 49 -1.93 13.90 -2.09
C ASP A 49 -2.39 12.52 -2.60
N SER A 50 -3.24 11.82 -1.85
CA SER A 50 -3.73 10.51 -2.29
C SER A 50 -4.81 10.62 -3.34
N GLU A 51 -4.89 9.60 -4.19
CA GLU A 51 -5.94 9.49 -5.20
C GLU A 51 -7.35 9.51 -4.58
N LEU A 52 -7.56 8.77 -3.49
CA LEU A 52 -8.84 8.73 -2.77
C LEU A 52 -9.21 10.09 -2.17
N SER A 53 -8.24 10.80 -1.56
CA SER A 53 -8.50 12.14 -1.02
C SER A 53 -8.84 13.13 -2.12
N TRP A 54 -8.18 13.03 -3.28
CA TRP A 54 -8.50 13.85 -4.44
C TRP A 54 -9.90 13.54 -4.98
N LEU A 55 -10.27 12.26 -5.13
CA LEU A 55 -11.62 11.84 -5.54
C LEU A 55 -12.69 12.39 -4.58
N ASN A 56 -12.46 12.27 -3.27
CA ASN A 56 -13.37 12.81 -2.24
C ASN A 56 -13.56 14.33 -2.35
N GLY A 57 -12.57 15.05 -2.91
CA GLY A 57 -12.64 16.50 -3.15
C GLY A 57 -13.36 16.91 -4.43
N GLN A 58 -13.86 15.96 -5.25
CA GLN A 58 -14.56 16.23 -6.51
C GLN A 58 -16.02 15.71 -6.47
N PRO A 59 -16.87 16.20 -5.55
CA PRO A 59 -18.26 15.77 -5.51
C PRO A 59 -18.97 16.11 -6.83
N GLU A 60 -19.89 15.24 -7.24
CA GLU A 60 -20.76 15.42 -8.43
C GLU A 60 -20.02 15.48 -9.78
N ARG A 61 -18.72 15.15 -9.81
CA ARG A 61 -17.93 15.10 -11.05
C ARG A 61 -17.52 13.67 -11.36
N TRP A 62 -17.60 13.30 -12.63
CA TRP A 62 -17.00 12.06 -13.12
C TRP A 62 -15.48 12.22 -13.13
N VAL A 63 -14.81 11.23 -12.53
CA VAL A 63 -13.38 11.22 -12.34
C VAL A 63 -12.83 9.87 -12.79
N THR A 64 -11.81 9.88 -13.63
CA THR A 64 -11.05 8.67 -13.95
C THR A 64 -10.18 8.32 -12.76
N VAL A 65 -10.27 7.07 -12.31
CA VAL A 65 -9.47 6.52 -11.21
C VAL A 65 -8.64 5.34 -11.71
N SER A 66 -7.61 5.00 -10.94
CA SER A 66 -6.79 3.81 -11.15
C SER A 66 -7.65 2.54 -11.07
N PRO A 67 -7.30 1.48 -11.82
CA PRO A 67 -7.98 0.19 -11.73
C PRO A 67 -8.02 -0.36 -10.30
N GLU A 68 -6.99 -0.09 -9.50
CA GLU A 68 -6.86 -0.58 -8.13
C GLU A 68 -7.80 0.15 -7.18
N LEU A 69 -7.96 1.47 -7.31
CA LEU A 69 -8.98 2.20 -6.55
C LEU A 69 -10.38 1.77 -7.00
N TRP A 70 -10.61 1.61 -8.31
CA TRP A 70 -11.90 1.15 -8.85
C TRP A 70 -12.31 -0.23 -8.33
N LEU A 71 -11.37 -1.16 -8.18
CA LEU A 71 -11.63 -2.51 -7.68
C LEU A 71 -12.13 -2.54 -6.23
N LEU A 72 -11.85 -1.51 -5.44
CA LEU A 72 -12.12 -1.45 -4.00
C LEU A 72 -13.33 -0.59 -3.62
N LEU A 73 -13.95 0.11 -4.58
CA LEU A 73 -15.18 0.90 -4.40
C LEU A 73 -16.42 0.04 -4.66
#